data_AF-A0A3M2W1V4-F1
#
_entry.id   AF-A0A3M2W1V4-F1
#
_cell.length_a   1.000
_cell.length_b   1.000
_cell.length_c   1.000
_cell.angle_alpha   90.00
_cell.angle_beta   90.00
_cell.angle_gamma   90.00
#
_symmetry.space_group_name_H-M   'P 1'
#
loop_
_entity.id
_entity.type
_entity.pdbx_description
1 polymer ?
#
loop_
_entity_poly.entity_id
_entity_poly.type
_entity_poly.pdbx_seq_one_letter_code
_entity_poly.pdbx_strand_id
1 'polypeptide(L)'
;DQLTTTRSLYLARDTLNYSVRDQVLSKFDGNLDKELGHWEESPALRKAIGIAAKKSNWFKDITRGDLWFKIIKPAFEDDGFAKTDLSIQLTKLWKWVEHV
;
A
#
# COMPACT_ATOMS: atom_id res chain seq x y z
N ASP A 1 1.96 -1.89 -9.16
CA ASP A 1 2.39 -0.87 -10.14
C ASP A 1 2.65 0.46 -9.43
N GLN A 2 3.40 1.39 -10.05
CA GLN A 2 3.80 2.68 -9.45
C GLN A 2 2.60 3.57 -9.12
N LEU A 3 1.57 3.57 -9.97
CA LEU A 3 0.39 4.40 -9.81
C LEU A 3 -0.39 4.04 -8.54
N THR A 4 -0.49 2.75 -8.23
CA THR A 4 -1.14 2.25 -7.00
C THR A 4 -0.38 2.67 -5.73
N THR A 5 0.96 2.58 -5.72
CA THR A 5 1.78 3.03 -4.57
C THR A 5 1.57 4.52 -4.31
N THR A 6 1.69 5.35 -5.35
CA THR A 6 1.53 6.80 -5.24
C THR A 6 0.11 7.18 -4.75
N ARG A 7 -0.94 6.55 -5.28
CA ARG A 7 -2.33 6.77 -4.81
C ARG A 7 -2.52 6.40 -3.34
N SER A 8 -1.89 5.30 -2.90
CA SER A 8 -1.92 4.88 -1.49
C SER A 8 -1.28 5.93 -0.55
N LEU A 9 -0.18 6.54 -1.00
CA LEU A 9 0.47 7.62 -0.25
C LEU A 9 -0.38 8.90 -0.19
N TYR A 10 -1.05 9.26 -1.30
CA TYR A 10 -1.98 10.39 -1.31
C TYR A 10 -3.20 10.15 -0.41
N LEU A 11 -3.76 8.93 -0.35
CA LEU A 11 -4.81 8.60 0.62
C LEU A 11 -4.35 8.85 2.06
N ALA A 12 -3.17 8.35 2.40
CA ALA A 12 -2.60 8.50 3.73
C ALA A 12 -2.40 9.98 4.10
N ARG A 13 -1.91 10.81 3.17
CA ARG A 13 -1.67 12.24 3.38
C ARG A 13 -2.95 13.05 3.40
N ASP A 14 -3.77 12.94 2.35
CA ASP A 14 -4.84 13.91 2.07
C ASP A 14 -6.16 13.53 2.75
N THR A 15 -6.45 12.23 2.86
CA THR A 15 -7.70 11.75 3.46
C THR A 15 -7.55 11.44 4.94
N LEU A 16 -6.42 10.86 5.33
CA LEU A 16 -6.19 10.38 6.70
C LEU A 16 -5.24 11.26 7.50
N ASN A 17 -4.73 12.34 6.89
CA ASN A 17 -3.94 13.40 7.51
C ASN A 17 -2.68 12.89 8.24
N TYR A 18 -2.05 11.83 7.72
CA TYR A 18 -0.76 11.38 8.22
C TYR A 18 0.37 12.26 7.69
N SER A 19 1.40 12.51 8.51
CA SER A 19 2.66 13.08 8.03
C SER A 19 3.47 12.03 7.26
N VAL A 20 3.00 11.68 6.06
CA VAL A 20 3.53 10.59 5.23
C VAL A 20 5.03 10.76 4.99
N ARG A 21 5.46 11.94 4.56
CA ARG A 21 6.87 12.20 4.24
C ARG A 21 7.77 11.99 5.46
N ASP A 22 7.42 12.56 6.60
CA ASP A 22 8.24 12.41 7.82
C ASP A 22 8.26 10.97 8.33
N GLN A 23 7.11 10.30 8.28
CA GLN A 23 6.98 8.91 8.71
C GLN A 23 7.83 7.98 7.83
N VAL A 24 7.83 8.16 6.51
CA VAL A 24 8.63 7.36 5.57
C VAL A 24 10.11 7.72 5.67
N LEU A 25 10.48 9.01 5.71
CA LEU A 25 11.88 9.44 5.88
C LEU A 25 12.50 8.89 7.16
N SER A 26 11.73 8.78 8.25
CA SER A 26 12.22 8.17 9.49
C SER A 26 12.59 6.68 9.36
N LYS A 27 12.30 6.05 8.21
CA LYS A 27 12.53 4.63 7.89
C LYS A 27 13.31 4.42 6.59
N PHE A 28 13.67 5.49 5.89
CA PHE A 28 14.31 5.43 4.58
C PHE A 28 15.66 6.15 4.64
N ASP A 29 16.72 5.42 4.29
CA ASP A 29 18.09 5.94 4.29
C ASP A 29 18.38 6.61 2.94
N GLY A 30 17.77 7.78 2.75
CA GLY A 30 17.84 8.54 1.50
C GLY A 30 17.06 9.85 1.59
N ASN A 31 17.13 10.65 0.53
CA ASN A 31 16.32 11.86 0.44
C ASN A 31 15.04 11.57 -0.34
N LEU A 32 13.94 12.18 0.09
CA LEU A 32 12.66 12.12 -0.61
C LEU A 32 12.23 13.53 -0.95
N ASP A 33 11.78 13.71 -2.19
CA ASP A 33 11.20 14.96 -2.64
C ASP A 33 10.01 15.36 -1.75
N LYS A 34 9.66 16.65 -1.75
CA LYS A 34 8.47 17.12 -1.03
C LYS A 34 7.20 16.58 -1.67
N GLU A 35 7.19 16.47 -2.99
CA GLU A 35 6.06 15.96 -3.76
C GLU A 35 6.11 14.44 -3.88
N LEU A 36 5.07 13.77 -3.39
CA LEU A 36 4.95 12.31 -3.39
C LEU A 36 5.01 11.71 -4.80
N GLY A 37 4.53 12.44 -5.81
CA GLY A 37 4.55 12.01 -7.21
C GLY A 37 5.95 11.96 -7.84
N HIS A 38 6.95 12.56 -7.20
CA HIS A 38 8.34 12.56 -7.66
C HIS A 38 9.20 11.48 -6.99
N TRP A 39 8.62 10.66 -6.11
CA TRP A 39 9.37 9.61 -5.43
C TRP A 39 9.70 8.49 -6.41
N GLU A 40 10.99 8.21 -6.58
CA GLU A 40 11.45 7.11 -7.41
C GLU A 40 11.18 5.76 -6.74
N GLU A 41 10.43 4.91 -7.43
CA GLU A 41 10.09 3.58 -6.94
C GLU A 41 11.34 2.70 -6.79
N SER A 42 11.56 2.19 -5.59
CA SER A 42 12.62 1.22 -5.32
C SER A 42 12.16 0.20 -4.28
N PRO A 43 12.77 -1.01 -4.24
CA PRO A 43 12.49 -1.98 -3.19
C PRO A 43 12.72 -1.41 -1.78
N ALA A 44 13.76 -0.58 -1.61
CA ALA A 44 14.07 0.08 -0.35
C ALA A 44 12.97 1.07 0.06
N LEU A 45 12.47 1.89 -0.88
CA LEU A 45 11.38 2.82 -0.62
C LEU A 45 10.09 2.08 -0.26
N ARG A 46 9.71 1.04 -1.02
CA ARG A 46 8.52 0.22 -0.71
C ARG A 46 8.59 -0.39 0.68
N LYS A 47 9.77 -0.88 1.08
CA LYS A 47 10.01 -1.40 2.43
C LYS A 47 9.84 -0.31 3.50
N ALA A 48 10.40 0.88 3.28
CA ALA A 48 10.26 2.00 4.21
C ALA A 48 8.80 2.45 4.36
N ILE A 49 8.06 2.55 3.25
CA ILE A 49 6.62 2.84 3.24
C ILE A 49 5.86 1.79 4.06
N GLY A 50 6.10 0.50 3.82
CA GLY A 50 5.43 -0.58 4.56
C GLY A 50 5.72 -0.52 6.06
N ILE A 51 6.95 -0.22 6.46
CA ILE A 51 7.32 -0.08 7.87
C ILE A 51 6.64 1.15 8.49
N ALA A 52 6.64 2.29 7.79
CA ALA A 52 5.98 3.51 8.23
C ALA A 52 4.47 3.27 8.42
N ALA A 53 3.81 2.68 7.43
CA ALA A 53 2.39 2.37 7.47
C ALA A 53 2.02 1.46 8.66
N LYS A 54 2.84 0.43 8.91
CA LYS A 54 2.66 -0.47 10.04
C LYS A 54 2.85 0.24 11.39
N LYS A 55 3.95 1.00 11.57
CA LYS A 55 4.28 1.65 12.85
C LYS A 55 3.40 2.85 13.17
N SER A 56 2.90 3.53 12.15
CA SER A 56 2.01 4.70 12.27
C SER A 56 0.53 4.32 12.24
N ASN A 57 0.21 3.03 12.29
CA ASN A 57 -1.15 2.50 12.33
C ASN A 57 -2.03 3.04 11.19
N TRP A 58 -1.52 3.05 9.97
CA TRP A 58 -2.29 3.46 8.79
C TRP A 58 -3.55 2.61 8.66
N PHE A 59 -3.42 1.29 8.79
CA PHE A 59 -4.51 0.32 8.68
C PHE A 59 -5.15 -0.06 10.02
N LYS A 60 -5.26 0.86 10.98
CA LYS A 60 -5.67 0.54 12.37
C LYS A 60 -7.07 -0.05 12.51
N ASP A 61 -7.98 0.33 11.61
CA ASP A 61 -9.38 -0.06 11.67
C ASP A 61 -9.90 -0.46 10.28
N ILE A 62 -11.04 -1.16 10.28
CA ILE A 62 -11.65 -1.73 9.06
C ILE A 62 -12.06 -0.62 8.09
N THR A 63 -12.55 0.52 8.57
CA THR A 63 -12.95 1.66 7.73
C THR A 63 -11.76 2.18 6.93
N ARG A 64 -10.63 2.37 7.60
CA ARG A 64 -9.37 2.75 6.96
C ARG A 64 -8.88 1.68 6.00
N GLY A 65 -8.88 0.42 6.42
CA GLY A 65 -8.51 -0.72 5.58
C GLY A 65 -9.30 -0.79 4.27
N ASP A 66 -10.61 -0.55 4.32
CA ASP A 66 -11.50 -0.53 3.15
C ASP A 66 -11.13 0.58 2.15
N LEU A 67 -10.76 1.77 2.63
CA LEU A 67 -10.30 2.86 1.76
C LEU A 67 -9.04 2.46 0.97
N TRP A 68 -8.08 1.82 1.63
CA TRP A 68 -6.89 1.32 0.93
C TRP A 68 -7.23 0.18 -0.02
N PHE A 69 -8.10 -0.75 0.38
CA PHE A 69 -8.52 -1.85 -0.48
C PHE A 69 -9.09 -1.33 -1.80
N LYS A 70 -9.95 -0.30 -1.77
CA LYS A 70 -10.49 0.35 -2.98
C LYS A 70 -9.42 0.91 -3.90
N ILE A 71 -8.32 1.44 -3.34
CA ILE A 71 -7.20 1.98 -4.14
C ILE A 71 -6.37 0.86 -4.76
N ILE A 72 -6.10 -0.22 -4.02
CA ILE A 72 -5.21 -1.29 -4.48
C ILE A 72 -5.92 -2.35 -5.29
N LYS A 73 -7.26 -2.46 -5.20
CA LYS A 73 -8.06 -3.46 -5.92
C LYS A 73 -7.72 -3.57 -7.41
N PRO A 74 -7.55 -2.48 -8.18
CA PRO A 74 -7.18 -2.60 -9.60
C PRO A 74 -5.85 -3.31 -9.83
N ALA A 75 -4.91 -3.27 -8.88
CA ALA A 75 -3.64 -4.00 -8.98
C ALA A 75 -3.81 -5.53 -8.83
N PHE A 76 -4.93 -5.99 -8.24
CA PHE A 76 -5.26 -7.41 -8.18
C PHE A 76 -5.90 -7.91 -9.49
N GLU A 77 -6.39 -7.01 -10.33
CA GLU A 77 -6.97 -7.31 -11.65
C GLU A 77 -5.89 -7.42 -12.74
N ASP A 78 -4.62 -7.18 -12.40
CA ASP A 78 -3.49 -7.36 -13.30
C ASP A 78 -3.24 -8.84 -13.63
N ASP A 79 -3.16 -9.16 -14.93
CA ASP A 79 -2.95 -10.53 -15.42
C ASP A 79 -1.64 -11.16 -14.93
N GLY A 80 -0.63 -10.34 -14.66
CA GLY A 80 0.64 -10.78 -14.08
C GLY A 80 0.48 -11.18 -12.61
N PHE A 81 -0.22 -10.34 -11.84
CA PHE A 81 -0.55 -10.63 -10.44
C PHE A 81 -1.42 -11.88 -10.30
N ALA A 82 -2.42 -12.07 -11.17
CA ALA A 82 -3.34 -13.20 -11.12
C ALA A 82 -2.65 -14.56 -11.13
N LYS A 83 -1.47 -14.66 -11.75
CA LYS A 83 -0.66 -15.90 -11.88
C LYS A 83 0.30 -16.13 -10.72
N THR A 84 0.41 -15.18 -9.79
CA THR A 84 1.31 -15.31 -8.62
C THR A 84 0.77 -16.35 -7.63
N ASP A 85 1.67 -17.05 -6.94
CA ASP A 85 1.30 -17.98 -5.87
C ASP A 85 0.45 -17.30 -4.79
N LEU A 86 0.77 -16.05 -4.45
CA LEU A 86 -0.02 -15.25 -3.52
C LEU A 86 -1.47 -15.05 -3.98
N SER A 87 -1.69 -14.65 -5.24
CA SER A 87 -3.04 -14.49 -5.80
C SER A 87 -3.83 -15.81 -5.74
N ILE A 88 -3.18 -16.92 -6.11
CA ILE A 88 -3.79 -18.25 -6.07
C ILE A 88 -4.20 -18.62 -4.65
N GLN A 89 -3.33 -18.41 -3.66
CA GLN A 89 -3.63 -18.70 -2.25
C GLN A 89 -4.74 -17.81 -1.69
N LEU A 90 -4.73 -16.51 -1.99
CA LEU A 90 -5.80 -15.59 -1.60
C LEU A 90 -7.14 -16.01 -2.19
N THR A 91 -7.17 -16.41 -3.46
CA THR A 91 -8.39 -16.90 -4.13
C THR A 91 -8.91 -18.19 -3.47
N LYS A 92 -8.02 -19.12 -3.10
CA LYS A 92 -8.41 -20.34 -2.38
C LYS A 92 -9.01 -20.02 -1.01
N LEU A 93 -8.39 -19.10 -0.26
CA LEU A 93 -8.90 -18.64 1.03
C LEU A 93 -10.28 -18.02 0.88
N TRP A 94 -10.46 -17.13 -0.12
CA TRP A 94 -11.74 -16.49 -0.38
C TRP A 94 -12.85 -17.50 -0.68
N LYS A 95 -12.59 -18.46 -1.58
CA LYS A 95 -13.53 -19.54 -1.89
C LYS A 95 -13.89 -20.37 -0.66
N TRP A 96 -12.92 -20.64 0.21
CA TRP A 96 -13.19 -21.36 1.47
C TRP A 96 -14.12 -20.53 2.37
N VAL A 97 -13.85 -19.25 2.59
CA VAL A 97 -14.71 -18.35 3.40
C VAL A 97 -16.14 -18.29 2.86
N GLU A 98 -16.34 -18.25 1.54
CA GLU A 98 -17.68 -18.24 0.92
C GLU A 98 -18.48 -19.53 1.13
N HIS A 99 -17.81 -20.64 1.46
CA HIS A 99 -18.42 -21.97 1.62
C HIS A 99 -18.37 -22.47 3.08
N VAL A 100 -18.06 -21.60 4.06
CA VAL A 100 -18.11 -21.89 5.50
C VAL A 100 -19.38 -21.31 6.12
#